data_AF-A0A9X3ENZ3-F1
#
_entry.id   AF-A0A9X3ENZ3-F1
#
_cell.length_a   1.000
_cell.length_b   1.000
_cell.length_c   1.000
_cell.angle_alpha   90.00
_cell.angle_beta   90.00
_cell.angle_gamma   90.00
#
_symmetry.space_group_name_H-M   'P 1'
#
loop_
_entity.id
_entity.type
_entity.pdbx_description
1 polymer ?
#
loop_
_entity_poly.entity_id
_entity_poly.type
_entity_poly.pdbx_seq_one_letter_code
_entity_poly.pdbx_strand_id
1 'polypeptide(L)'
;MALLGVASCGGGEAASAAKSAAPELPVIRDGVVEVPAGYAERVGITVAPAHYEDVTPIVHVTGVLEFDAQRLAAVGSRIAGRVADVEVIEGSKVEAGQVLGTLVSAELGTAQADIAAMEARLLAANRDVERKRSLLAEGITSQRELDLAISSAAIAAAQLRAAKQRVAALAGAPSKGKLGFNALTSPIAGDVVGVHVSRGQAVVPSHTAFMIADRRSLGSACRCSRARCCTCSPATRSS
;
A
#
# COMPACT_ATOMS: atom_id res chain seq x y z
N MET A 1 89.62 28.83 -34.81
CA MET A 1 90.27 29.70 -33.79
C MET A 1 89.76 29.23 -32.44
N ALA A 2 90.56 28.92 -31.41
CA ALA A 2 92.02 28.89 -31.24
C ALA A 2 92.36 27.75 -30.21
N LEU A 3 93.55 27.11 -30.25
CA LEU A 3 94.66 27.21 -29.25
C LEU A 3 94.19 27.14 -27.76
N LEU A 4 94.74 26.39 -26.80
CA LEU A 4 95.91 25.50 -26.58
C LEU A 4 95.61 24.68 -25.28
N GLY A 5 96.25 23.59 -24.82
CA GLY A 5 97.30 22.68 -25.31
C GLY A 5 98.26 22.22 -24.18
N VAL A 6 98.65 20.92 -24.15
CA VAL A 6 99.66 20.22 -23.29
C VAL A 6 99.48 20.22 -21.74
N ALA A 7 99.94 19.24 -20.94
CA ALA A 7 100.29 17.81 -21.10
C ALA A 7 100.58 17.19 -19.71
N SER A 8 100.82 15.87 -19.67
CA SER A 8 101.77 15.14 -18.77
C SER A 8 101.17 13.99 -17.94
N CYS A 9 101.97 12.92 -17.84
CA CYS A 9 101.98 11.71 -16.99
C CYS A 9 100.74 11.34 -16.15
N GLY A 10 100.34 10.07 -16.06
CA GLY A 10 101.05 8.83 -16.44
C GLY A 10 100.84 7.76 -15.38
N GLY A 11 101.08 6.48 -15.72
CA GLY A 11 100.90 5.36 -14.80
C GLY A 11 99.44 4.91 -14.68
N GLY A 12 99.09 3.84 -15.38
CA GLY A 12 97.94 3.04 -15.01
C GLY A 12 98.39 2.00 -13.99
N GLU A 13 97.68 1.87 -12.88
CA GLU A 13 97.64 0.62 -12.12
C GLU A 13 96.27 0.49 -11.44
N ALA A 14 95.72 -0.73 -11.40
CA ALA A 14 94.33 -0.96 -11.04
C ALA A 14 94.15 -1.16 -9.53
N ALA A 15 93.26 -0.38 -8.90
CA ALA A 15 92.73 -0.70 -7.58
C ALA A 15 91.30 -0.15 -7.38
N SER A 16 90.33 -1.00 -7.68
CA SER A 16 89.01 -1.11 -7.04
C SER A 16 88.55 0.00 -6.07
N ALA A 17 87.51 0.74 -6.44
CA ALA A 17 86.54 1.29 -5.50
C ALA A 17 85.12 0.93 -5.98
N ALA A 18 84.42 0.10 -5.21
CA ALA A 18 83.13 -0.47 -5.58
C ALA A 18 82.06 0.62 -5.83
N LYS A 19 81.52 0.67 -7.05
CA LYS A 19 80.21 1.31 -7.27
C LYS A 19 79.14 0.26 -6.99
N SER A 20 78.45 0.44 -5.87
CA SER A 20 77.57 -0.56 -5.25
C SER A 20 76.55 -1.15 -6.23
N ALA A 21 76.39 -2.48 -6.17
CA ALA A 21 75.34 -3.17 -6.88
C ALA A 21 73.98 -2.56 -6.53
N ALA A 22 73.22 -2.15 -7.55
CA ALA A 22 71.79 -1.93 -7.39
C ALA A 22 71.17 -3.28 -6.94
N PRO A 23 70.21 -3.29 -5.99
CA PRO A 23 69.67 -4.53 -5.47
C PRO A 23 69.06 -5.36 -6.60
N GLU A 24 69.44 -6.64 -6.71
CA GLU A 24 68.92 -7.55 -7.75
C GLU A 24 67.52 -8.08 -7.47
N LEU A 25 66.97 -7.77 -6.28
CA LEU A 25 65.67 -8.20 -5.79
C LEU A 25 64.89 -6.98 -5.28
N PRO A 26 63.56 -6.93 -5.44
CA PRO A 26 62.74 -5.83 -4.95
C PRO A 26 62.76 -5.75 -3.43
N VAL A 27 62.84 -4.53 -2.89
CA VAL A 27 62.93 -4.27 -1.44
C VAL A 27 61.67 -3.54 -1.00
N ILE A 28 61.09 -3.96 0.13
CA ILE A 28 59.94 -3.29 0.74
C ILE A 28 60.46 -2.30 1.78
N ARG A 29 60.08 -1.03 1.65
CA ARG A 29 60.38 0.04 2.61
C ARG A 29 59.11 0.87 2.84
N ASP A 30 58.76 1.08 4.10
CA ASP A 30 57.65 1.94 4.52
C ASP A 30 56.31 1.68 3.79
N GLY A 31 56.04 0.41 3.46
CA GLY A 31 54.84 -0.03 2.74
C GLY A 31 54.88 0.09 1.22
N VAL A 32 55.97 0.61 0.64
CA VAL A 32 56.20 0.73 -0.80
C VAL A 32 57.21 -0.33 -1.26
N VAL A 33 56.98 -0.91 -2.44
CA VAL A 33 57.88 -1.89 -3.06
C VAL A 33 58.77 -1.17 -4.08
N GLU A 34 60.05 -1.00 -3.75
CA GLU A 34 61.05 -0.44 -4.66
C GLU A 34 61.53 -1.54 -5.63
N VAL A 35 61.13 -1.44 -6.90
CA VAL A 35 61.53 -2.37 -7.96
C VAL A 35 62.63 -1.77 -8.83
N PRO A 36 63.82 -2.38 -8.91
CA PRO A 36 64.90 -1.91 -9.79
C PRO A 36 64.55 -2.13 -11.27
N ALA A 37 64.90 -1.17 -12.14
CA ALA A 37 64.56 -1.20 -13.57
C ALA A 37 64.97 -2.50 -14.28
N GLY A 38 66.20 -2.97 -14.04
CA GLY A 38 66.71 -4.22 -14.61
C GLY A 38 66.04 -5.51 -14.09
N TYR A 39 65.29 -5.44 -12.99
CA TYR A 39 64.42 -6.54 -12.54
C TYR A 39 63.04 -6.43 -13.20
N ALA A 40 62.48 -5.22 -13.28
CA ALA A 40 61.19 -4.95 -13.92
C ALA A 40 61.15 -5.41 -15.38
N GLU A 41 62.21 -5.13 -16.14
CA GLU A 41 62.32 -5.48 -17.57
C GLU A 41 62.40 -7.01 -17.79
N ARG A 42 63.18 -7.74 -16.97
CA ARG A 42 63.29 -9.21 -17.04
C ARG A 42 62.00 -9.94 -16.68
N VAL A 43 61.18 -9.34 -15.82
CA VAL A 43 59.90 -9.90 -15.34
C VAL A 43 58.71 -9.40 -16.17
N GLY A 44 58.94 -8.53 -17.17
CA GLY A 44 57.90 -8.04 -18.08
C GLY A 44 56.93 -7.04 -17.44
N ILE A 45 57.34 -6.33 -16.39
CA ILE A 45 56.49 -5.36 -15.68
C ILE A 45 56.24 -4.16 -16.59
N THR A 46 55.04 -4.11 -17.17
CA THR A 46 54.58 -3.01 -18.02
C THR A 46 53.81 -2.00 -17.17
N VAL A 47 54.21 -0.73 -17.23
CA VAL A 47 53.49 0.39 -16.60
C VAL A 47 52.69 1.16 -17.64
N ALA A 48 51.46 1.52 -17.30
CA ALA A 48 50.61 2.40 -18.10
C ALA A 48 50.11 3.55 -17.23
N PRO A 49 49.96 4.78 -17.77
CA PRO A 49 49.37 5.88 -17.02
C PRO A 49 47.92 5.55 -16.66
N ALA A 50 47.52 5.83 -15.42
CA ALA A 50 46.15 5.66 -14.98
C ALA A 50 45.26 6.74 -15.61
N HIS A 51 44.32 6.32 -16.46
CA HIS A 51 43.29 7.19 -17.02
C HIS A 51 42.00 7.06 -16.21
N TYR A 52 41.37 8.19 -15.89
CA TYR A 52 39.99 8.20 -15.42
C TYR A 52 39.08 8.03 -16.63
N GLU A 53 38.23 7.00 -16.60
CA GLU A 53 37.17 6.75 -17.58
C GLU A 53 35.83 6.78 -16.86
N ASP A 54 34.85 7.49 -17.43
CA ASP A 54 33.48 7.56 -16.89
C ASP A 54 32.72 6.25 -17.18
N VAL A 55 33.12 5.19 -16.47
CA VAL A 55 32.40 3.92 -16.48
C VAL A 55 31.02 4.15 -15.86
N THR A 56 29.98 4.09 -16.67
CA THR A 56 28.59 4.05 -16.18
C THR A 56 28.23 2.61 -15.84
N PRO A 57 28.26 2.18 -14.56
CA PRO A 57 27.94 0.80 -14.22
C PRO A 57 26.47 0.51 -14.51
N ILE A 58 26.19 -0.45 -15.39
CA ILE A 58 24.84 -0.97 -15.59
C ILE A 58 24.46 -1.79 -14.34
N VAL A 59 23.77 -1.15 -13.41
CA VAL A 59 23.29 -1.81 -12.19
C VAL A 59 21.98 -2.53 -12.49
N HIS A 60 22.05 -3.85 -12.69
CA HIS A 60 20.86 -4.69 -12.74
C HIS A 60 20.21 -4.77 -11.35
N VAL A 61 19.00 -4.22 -11.22
CA VAL A 61 18.17 -4.27 -10.01
C VAL A 61 16.89 -5.03 -10.33
N THR A 62 16.48 -5.94 -9.45
CA THR A 62 15.15 -6.55 -9.49
C THR A 62 14.14 -5.57 -8.89
N GLY A 63 13.40 -4.87 -9.75
CA GLY A 63 12.21 -4.13 -9.35
C GLY A 63 11.05 -5.07 -9.05
N VAL A 64 10.22 -4.72 -8.07
CA VAL A 64 8.93 -5.37 -7.82
C VAL A 64 7.84 -4.32 -8.00
N LEU A 65 6.81 -4.65 -8.78
CA LEU A 65 5.60 -3.84 -8.86
C LEU A 65 4.76 -4.14 -7.62
N GLU A 66 4.65 -3.15 -6.74
CA GLU A 66 3.84 -3.24 -5.52
C GLU A 66 2.76 -2.16 -5.62
N PHE A 67 1.50 -2.55 -5.41
CA PHE A 67 0.41 -1.59 -5.35
C PHE A 67 0.61 -0.66 -4.16
N ASP A 68 0.39 0.65 -4.36
CA ASP A 68 0.37 1.60 -3.26
C ASP A 68 -0.78 1.24 -2.31
N ALA A 69 -0.45 0.96 -1.05
CA ALA A 69 -1.42 0.60 -0.01
C ALA A 69 -2.45 1.72 0.24
N GLN A 70 -2.14 2.98 -0.10
CA GLN A 70 -3.09 4.10 -0.07
C GLN A 70 -4.16 4.01 -1.18
N ARG A 71 -3.94 3.19 -2.22
CA ARG A 71 -4.79 3.06 -3.42
C ARG A 71 -5.38 1.67 -3.62
N LEU A 72 -5.21 0.80 -2.64
CA LEU A 72 -5.91 -0.48 -2.51
C LEU A 72 -7.16 -0.30 -1.65
N ALA A 73 -8.34 -0.56 -2.21
CA ALA A 73 -9.57 -0.68 -1.46
C ALA A 73 -9.84 -2.15 -1.11
N ALA A 74 -9.68 -2.49 0.17
CA ALA A 74 -10.11 -3.76 0.74
C ALA A 74 -11.60 -3.68 1.12
N VAL A 75 -12.48 -4.27 0.31
CA VAL A 75 -13.92 -4.34 0.59
C VAL A 75 -14.21 -5.62 1.38
N GLY A 76 -14.43 -5.46 2.68
CA GLY A 76 -14.82 -6.54 3.59
C GLY A 76 -16.28 -6.45 4.04
N SER A 77 -16.80 -7.54 4.60
CA SER A 77 -18.13 -7.50 5.21
C SER A 77 -18.09 -6.85 6.59
N ARG A 78 -19.06 -5.96 6.85
CA ARG A 78 -19.33 -5.39 8.19
C ARG A 78 -20.14 -6.33 9.08
N ILE A 79 -20.87 -7.27 8.49
CA ILE A 79 -21.85 -8.14 9.16
C ILE A 79 -21.58 -9.61 8.85
N ALA A 80 -21.93 -10.49 9.79
CA ALA A 80 -21.91 -11.93 9.54
C ALA A 80 -23.01 -12.30 8.54
N GLY A 81 -22.72 -13.18 7.58
CA GLY A 81 -23.70 -13.60 6.58
C GLY A 81 -23.20 -14.70 5.64
N ARG A 82 -24.01 -15.05 4.65
CA ARG A 82 -23.67 -15.95 3.55
C ARG A 82 -23.64 -15.17 2.24
N VAL A 83 -22.63 -15.40 1.41
CA VAL A 83 -22.58 -14.84 0.04
C VAL A 83 -23.68 -15.49 -0.78
N ALA A 84 -24.66 -14.70 -1.24
CA ALA A 84 -25.70 -15.17 -2.13
C ALA A 84 -25.23 -15.14 -3.59
N ASP A 85 -24.57 -14.05 -3.99
CA ASP A 85 -24.03 -13.93 -5.34
C ASP A 85 -22.74 -13.10 -5.41
N VAL A 86 -21.98 -13.33 -6.48
CA VAL A 86 -20.75 -12.61 -6.82
C VAL A 86 -20.86 -12.20 -8.29
N GLU A 87 -20.85 -10.89 -8.55
CA GLU A 87 -21.11 -10.31 -9.87
C GLU A 87 -19.83 -9.98 -10.64
N VAL A 88 -18.66 -10.01 -9.97
CA VAL A 88 -17.36 -9.64 -10.54
C VAL A 88 -16.36 -10.80 -10.49
N ILE A 89 -15.42 -10.79 -11.44
CA ILE A 89 -14.32 -11.76 -11.56
C ILE A 89 -12.99 -10.98 -11.43
N GLU A 90 -11.92 -11.65 -10.99
CA GLU A 90 -10.56 -11.08 -11.00
C GLU A 90 -10.19 -10.53 -12.39
N GLY A 91 -9.55 -9.36 -12.44
CA GLY A 91 -9.28 -8.61 -13.67
C GLY A 91 -10.47 -7.81 -14.23
N SER A 92 -11.65 -7.87 -13.63
CA SER A 92 -12.80 -7.06 -14.05
C SER A 92 -12.62 -5.58 -13.66
N LYS A 93 -13.06 -4.69 -14.54
CA LYS A 93 -13.14 -3.24 -14.29
C LYS A 93 -14.39 -2.93 -13.48
N VAL A 94 -14.24 -2.07 -12.47
CA VAL A 94 -15.36 -1.63 -11.62
C VAL A 94 -15.35 -0.11 -11.40
N GLU A 95 -16.54 0.46 -11.32
CA GLU A 95 -16.75 1.88 -11.00
C GLU A 95 -17.00 2.09 -9.49
N ALA A 96 -16.78 3.33 -9.02
CA ALA A 96 -17.11 3.69 -7.64
C ALA A 96 -18.64 3.63 -7.43
N GLY A 97 -19.09 2.87 -6.43
CA GLY A 97 -20.49 2.57 -6.15
C GLY A 97 -21.04 1.32 -6.85
N GLN A 98 -20.29 0.69 -7.76
CA GLN A 98 -20.72 -0.55 -8.42
C GLN A 98 -20.83 -1.72 -7.44
N VAL A 99 -21.87 -2.54 -7.59
CA VAL A 99 -22.06 -3.78 -6.82
C VAL A 99 -21.05 -4.84 -7.27
N LEU A 100 -20.39 -5.47 -6.31
CA LEU A 100 -19.40 -6.54 -6.50
C LEU A 100 -20.01 -7.92 -6.19
N GLY A 101 -20.94 -7.96 -5.25
CA GLY A 101 -21.65 -9.15 -4.84
C GLY A 101 -22.66 -8.84 -3.74
N THR A 102 -23.53 -9.80 -3.47
CA THR A 102 -24.61 -9.64 -2.50
C THR A 102 -24.50 -10.67 -1.38
N LEU A 103 -24.52 -10.19 -0.14
CA LEU A 103 -24.51 -10.96 1.09
C LEU A 103 -25.93 -11.07 1.66
N VAL A 104 -26.29 -12.23 2.20
CA VAL A 104 -27.52 -12.42 3.00
C VAL A 104 -27.15 -12.60 4.46
N SER A 105 -27.70 -11.75 5.33
CA SER A 105 -27.52 -11.80 6.78
C SER A 105 -28.85 -11.88 7.49
N ALA A 106 -28.98 -12.86 8.40
CA ALA A 106 -30.16 -13.00 9.25
C ALA A 106 -30.33 -11.81 10.20
N GLU A 107 -29.23 -11.28 10.75
CA GLU A 107 -29.27 -10.13 11.67
C GLU A 107 -29.74 -8.84 10.97
N LEU A 108 -29.32 -8.61 9.73
CA LEU A 108 -29.84 -7.48 8.95
C LEU A 108 -31.33 -7.67 8.64
N GLY A 109 -31.75 -8.91 8.35
CA GLY A 109 -33.15 -9.24 8.08
C GLY A 109 -34.06 -9.00 9.28
N THR A 110 -33.65 -9.43 10.48
CA THR A 110 -34.41 -9.16 11.72
C THR A 110 -34.45 -7.67 12.05
N ALA A 111 -33.32 -6.96 11.96
CA ALA A 111 -33.27 -5.52 12.23
C ALA A 111 -34.13 -4.69 11.25
N GLN A 112 -34.24 -5.11 9.98
CA GLN A 112 -35.15 -4.49 9.01
C GLN A 112 -36.63 -4.84 9.27
N ALA A 113 -36.93 -6.07 9.70
CA ALA A 113 -38.28 -6.45 10.14
C ALA A 113 -38.72 -5.66 11.39
N ASP A 114 -37.79 -5.42 12.34
CA ASP A 114 -38.04 -4.60 13.52
C ASP A 114 -38.42 -3.15 13.15
N ILE A 115 -37.82 -2.56 12.10
CA ILE A 115 -38.24 -1.24 11.59
C ILE A 115 -39.70 -1.30 11.16
N ALA A 116 -40.11 -2.26 10.32
CA ALA A 116 -41.49 -2.37 9.86
C ALA A 116 -42.48 -2.57 11.03
N ALA A 117 -42.09 -3.35 12.05
CA ALA A 117 -42.87 -3.50 13.27
C ALA A 117 -42.99 -2.19 14.08
N MET A 118 -41.91 -1.40 14.20
CA MET A 118 -41.95 -0.11 14.89
C MET A 118 -42.74 0.96 14.10
N GLU A 119 -42.70 0.92 12.76
CA GLU A 119 -43.52 1.81 11.90
C GLU A 119 -45.01 1.53 12.08
N ALA A 120 -45.41 0.26 12.13
CA ALA A 120 -46.79 -0.13 12.44
C ALA A 120 -47.23 0.31 13.85
N ARG A 121 -46.35 0.18 14.87
CA ARG A 121 -46.63 0.64 16.24
C ARG A 121 -46.78 2.17 16.31
N LEU A 122 -45.91 2.93 15.64
CA LEU A 122 -46.03 4.38 15.57
C LEU A 122 -47.32 4.82 14.87
N LEU A 123 -47.69 4.15 13.77
CA LEU A 123 -48.95 4.41 13.07
C LEU A 123 -50.17 4.17 13.97
N ALA A 124 -50.16 3.09 14.76
CA ALA A 124 -51.22 2.80 15.73
C ALA A 124 -51.29 3.88 16.83
N ALA A 125 -50.16 4.21 17.46
CA ALA A 125 -50.09 5.22 18.52
C ALA A 125 -50.54 6.61 18.03
N ASN A 126 -50.16 7.01 16.81
CA ASN A 126 -50.62 8.26 16.20
C ASN A 126 -52.14 8.27 15.96
N ARG A 127 -52.74 7.15 15.54
CA ARG A 127 -54.20 7.02 15.40
C ARG A 127 -54.93 7.07 16.73
N ASP A 128 -54.32 6.55 17.81
CA ASP A 128 -54.90 6.62 19.15
C ASP A 128 -54.79 8.03 19.74
N VAL A 129 -53.69 8.77 19.49
CA VAL A 129 -53.58 10.20 19.80
C VAL A 129 -54.69 11.00 19.12
N GLU A 130 -54.91 10.81 17.81
CA GLU A 130 -55.92 11.56 17.08
C GLU A 130 -57.36 11.21 17.54
N ARG A 131 -57.61 9.94 17.87
CA ARG A 131 -58.89 9.51 18.48
C ARG A 131 -59.09 10.11 19.87
N LYS A 132 -58.06 10.16 20.71
CA LYS A 132 -58.14 10.82 22.03
C LYS A 132 -58.30 12.34 21.90
N ARG A 133 -57.75 12.96 20.85
CA ARG A 133 -57.89 14.39 20.57
C ARG A 133 -59.33 14.78 20.20
N SER A 134 -59.97 14.01 19.31
CA SER A 134 -61.39 14.22 18.95
C SER A 134 -62.31 13.99 20.16
N LEU A 135 -62.13 12.89 20.88
CA LEU A 135 -62.88 12.61 22.11
C LEU A 135 -62.67 13.66 23.22
N LEU A 136 -61.55 14.39 23.24
CA LEU A 136 -61.33 15.48 24.19
C LEU A 136 -62.11 16.73 23.81
N ALA A 137 -62.21 17.04 22.50
CA ALA A 137 -63.05 18.11 22.00
C ALA A 137 -64.55 17.85 22.24
N GLU A 138 -64.95 16.58 22.24
CA GLU A 138 -66.31 16.12 22.61
C GLU A 138 -66.52 16.02 24.13
N GLY A 139 -65.49 16.24 24.96
CA GLY A 139 -65.57 16.17 26.43
C GLY A 139 -65.65 14.75 27.01
N ILE A 140 -65.40 13.72 26.20
CA ILE A 140 -65.56 12.29 26.55
C ILE A 140 -64.32 11.71 27.26
N THR A 141 -63.12 12.23 26.97
CA THR A 141 -61.85 11.74 27.56
C THR A 141 -61.18 12.83 28.42
N SER A 142 -60.37 12.41 29.39
CA SER A 142 -59.56 13.35 30.19
C SER A 142 -58.31 13.85 29.46
N GLN A 143 -57.81 15.05 29.81
CA GLN A 143 -56.51 15.56 29.32
C GLN A 143 -55.36 14.59 29.62
N ARG A 144 -55.35 14.00 30.83
CA ARG A 144 -54.37 12.99 31.25
C ARG A 144 -54.29 11.79 30.29
N GLU A 145 -55.41 11.34 29.73
CA GLU A 145 -55.40 10.24 28.75
C GLU A 145 -54.82 10.66 27.40
N LEU A 146 -55.03 11.91 26.98
CA LEU A 146 -54.39 12.46 25.77
C LEU A 146 -52.88 12.59 25.98
N ASP A 147 -52.43 13.10 27.13
CA ASP A 147 -51.01 13.24 27.47
C ASP A 147 -50.28 11.88 27.51
N LEU A 148 -50.95 10.85 28.05
CA LEU A 148 -50.47 9.46 28.01
C LEU A 148 -50.37 8.92 26.58
N ALA A 149 -51.36 9.20 25.73
CA ALA A 149 -51.33 8.80 24.32
C ALA A 149 -50.18 9.50 23.56
N ILE A 150 -50.00 10.82 23.76
CA ILE A 150 -48.91 11.60 23.15
C ILE A 150 -47.55 11.05 23.62
N SER A 151 -47.41 10.74 24.91
CA SER A 151 -46.21 10.12 25.46
C SER A 151 -45.92 8.76 24.84
N SER A 152 -46.94 7.92 24.63
CA SER A 152 -46.79 6.61 23.98
C SER A 152 -46.36 6.72 22.50
N ALA A 153 -46.90 7.70 21.75
CA ALA A 153 -46.50 7.98 20.38
C ALA A 153 -45.05 8.51 20.31
N ALA A 154 -44.64 9.36 21.25
CA ALA A 154 -43.25 9.82 21.36
C ALA A 154 -42.26 8.67 21.65
N ILE A 155 -42.65 7.71 22.51
CA ILE A 155 -41.88 6.48 22.77
C ILE A 155 -41.77 5.63 21.51
N ALA A 156 -42.88 5.39 20.80
CA ALA A 156 -42.88 4.63 19.54
C ALA A 156 -42.00 5.30 18.46
N ALA A 157 -42.02 6.63 18.37
CA ALA A 157 -41.16 7.39 17.46
C ALA A 157 -39.67 7.32 17.85
N ALA A 158 -39.35 7.26 19.14
CA ALA A 158 -37.98 7.02 19.61
C ALA A 158 -37.50 5.60 19.29
N GLN A 159 -38.35 4.58 19.51
CA GLN A 159 -38.05 3.17 19.17
C GLN A 159 -37.82 3.00 17.66
N LEU A 160 -38.63 3.63 16.81
CA LEU A 160 -38.43 3.63 15.37
C LEU A 160 -37.09 4.26 14.94
N ARG A 161 -36.71 5.38 15.55
CA ARG A 161 -35.39 6.01 15.28
C ARG A 161 -34.24 5.10 15.69
N ALA A 162 -34.32 4.45 16.86
CA ALA A 162 -33.33 3.49 17.32
C ALA A 162 -33.19 2.28 16.38
N ALA A 163 -34.31 1.72 15.91
CA ALA A 163 -34.31 0.62 14.93
C ALA A 163 -33.65 1.04 13.59
N LYS A 164 -33.96 2.24 13.09
CA LYS A 164 -33.34 2.80 11.88
C LYS A 164 -31.83 3.03 12.05
N GLN A 165 -31.40 3.53 13.21
CA GLN A 165 -29.97 3.67 13.53
C GLN A 165 -29.26 2.31 13.62
N ARG A 166 -29.90 1.27 14.17
CA ARG A 166 -29.34 -0.09 14.21
C ARG A 166 -29.07 -0.65 12.81
N VAL A 167 -30.03 -0.52 11.89
CA VAL A 167 -29.83 -0.97 10.49
C VAL A 167 -28.75 -0.14 9.78
N ALA A 168 -28.69 1.18 10.01
CA ALA A 168 -27.64 2.02 9.45
C ALA A 168 -26.23 1.63 9.95
N ALA A 169 -26.09 1.26 11.24
CA ALA A 169 -24.83 0.78 11.79
C ALA A 169 -24.37 -0.57 11.19
N LEU A 170 -25.31 -1.48 10.93
CA LEU A 170 -25.05 -2.78 10.34
C LEU A 170 -24.71 -2.70 8.84
N ALA A 171 -25.56 -2.06 8.03
CA ALA A 171 -25.40 -2.01 6.58
C ALA A 171 -24.42 -0.92 6.10
N GLY A 172 -24.22 0.15 6.86
CA GLY A 172 -23.41 1.31 6.49
C GLY A 172 -24.08 2.22 5.44
N ALA A 173 -24.66 1.64 4.40
CA ALA A 173 -25.50 2.30 3.40
C ALA A 173 -26.92 1.70 3.41
N PRO A 174 -27.97 2.49 3.09
CA PRO A 174 -29.32 1.98 3.00
C PRO A 174 -29.50 1.09 1.76
N SER A 175 -29.31 -0.23 1.93
CA SER A 175 -29.61 -1.23 0.89
C SER A 175 -31.11 -1.23 0.59
N LYS A 176 -31.51 -0.60 -0.53
CA LYS A 176 -32.88 -0.61 -1.07
C LYS A 176 -33.14 -1.95 -1.76
N GLY A 177 -33.25 -3.02 -0.99
CA GLY A 177 -33.35 -4.39 -1.49
C GLY A 177 -34.29 -5.28 -0.68
N LYS A 178 -34.22 -6.59 -0.96
CA LYS A 178 -34.93 -7.62 -0.19
C LYS A 178 -34.42 -7.66 1.27
N LEU A 179 -35.29 -8.03 2.21
CA LEU A 179 -34.94 -8.11 3.62
C LEU A 179 -33.75 -9.04 3.88
N GLY A 180 -32.76 -8.57 4.61
CA GLY A 180 -31.53 -9.29 4.93
C GLY A 180 -30.46 -9.29 3.84
N PHE A 181 -30.71 -8.70 2.66
CA PHE A 181 -29.71 -8.60 1.59
C PHE A 181 -28.90 -7.30 1.72
N ASN A 182 -27.57 -7.43 1.72
CA ASN A 182 -26.62 -6.33 1.73
C ASN A 182 -25.74 -6.39 0.47
N ALA A 183 -25.77 -5.34 -0.33
CA ALA A 183 -24.90 -5.21 -1.51
C ALA A 183 -23.51 -4.71 -1.08
N LEU A 184 -22.46 -5.45 -1.43
CA LEU A 184 -21.08 -4.99 -1.26
C LEU A 184 -20.70 -4.17 -2.50
N THR A 185 -20.42 -2.88 -2.30
CA THR A 185 -20.10 -1.94 -3.38
C THR A 185 -18.64 -1.49 -3.32
N SER A 186 -18.02 -1.22 -4.47
CA SER A 186 -16.67 -0.67 -4.52
C SER A 186 -16.64 0.80 -4.07
N PRO A 187 -15.74 1.23 -3.16
CA PRO A 187 -15.59 2.63 -2.79
C PRO A 187 -14.77 3.44 -3.82
N ILE A 188 -14.03 2.77 -4.71
CA ILE A 188 -13.17 3.39 -5.74
C ILE A 188 -13.45 2.77 -7.12
N ALA A 189 -13.16 3.54 -8.17
CA ALA A 189 -13.09 2.99 -9.53
C ALA A 189 -11.69 2.39 -9.77
N GLY A 190 -11.62 1.19 -10.36
CA GLY A 190 -10.37 0.45 -10.50
C GLY A 190 -10.55 -0.94 -11.11
N ASP A 191 -9.50 -1.75 -11.02
CA ASP A 191 -9.50 -3.15 -11.45
C ASP A 191 -9.55 -4.08 -10.23
N VAL A 192 -10.34 -5.17 -10.30
CA VAL A 192 -10.43 -6.18 -9.23
C VAL A 192 -9.16 -7.04 -9.23
N VAL A 193 -8.35 -6.92 -8.18
CA VAL A 193 -7.06 -7.62 -8.04
C VAL A 193 -7.24 -9.03 -7.46
N GLY A 194 -8.23 -9.22 -6.60
CA GLY A 194 -8.47 -10.51 -5.94
C GLY A 194 -9.89 -10.66 -5.41
N VAL A 195 -10.43 -11.87 -5.52
CA VAL A 195 -11.74 -12.28 -5.00
C VAL A 195 -11.55 -13.40 -3.98
N HIS A 196 -11.74 -13.10 -2.69
CA HIS A 196 -11.51 -14.03 -1.58
C HIS A 196 -12.80 -14.71 -1.07
N VAL A 197 -13.89 -14.58 -1.81
CA VAL A 197 -15.20 -15.13 -1.46
C VAL A 197 -15.83 -15.93 -2.59
N SER A 198 -16.36 -17.09 -2.26
CA SER A 198 -17.14 -17.95 -3.15
C SER A 198 -18.65 -17.85 -2.87
N ARG A 199 -19.47 -18.08 -3.90
CA ARG A 199 -20.94 -18.16 -3.77
C ARG A 199 -21.29 -19.26 -2.75
N GLY A 200 -22.16 -18.96 -1.79
CA GLY A 200 -22.55 -19.86 -0.70
C GLY A 200 -21.63 -19.87 0.53
N GLN A 201 -20.44 -19.23 0.47
CA GLN A 201 -19.51 -19.14 1.59
C GLN A 201 -20.10 -18.33 2.75
N ALA A 202 -19.85 -18.77 3.98
CA ALA A 202 -20.13 -17.98 5.19
C ALA A 202 -18.98 -16.99 5.44
N VAL A 203 -19.33 -15.74 5.70
CA VAL A 203 -18.41 -14.61 5.88
C VAL A 203 -18.60 -14.02 7.26
N VAL A 204 -17.49 -13.81 7.97
CA VAL A 204 -17.45 -13.14 9.28
C VAL A 204 -17.17 -11.64 9.10
N PRO A 205 -17.53 -10.79 10.09
CA PRO A 205 -17.10 -9.40 10.12
C PRO A 205 -15.57 -9.30 10.02
N SER A 206 -15.07 -8.25 9.38
CA SER A 206 -13.64 -7.99 9.13
C SER A 206 -12.94 -8.95 8.15
N HIS A 207 -13.65 -9.89 7.52
CA HIS A 207 -13.11 -10.65 6.39
C HIS A 207 -13.14 -9.81 5.11
N THR A 208 -11.98 -9.57 4.50
CA THR A 208 -11.85 -8.91 3.19
C THR A 208 -12.37 -9.83 2.10
N ALA A 209 -13.40 -9.40 1.37
CA ALA A 209 -14.04 -10.16 0.31
C ALA A 209 -13.45 -9.84 -1.07
N PHE A 210 -13.19 -8.57 -1.34
CA PHE A 210 -12.66 -8.08 -2.62
C PHE A 210 -11.50 -7.12 -2.39
N MET A 211 -10.50 -7.15 -3.28
CA MET A 211 -9.47 -6.11 -3.39
C MET A 211 -9.59 -5.40 -4.73
N ILE A 212 -9.70 -4.06 -4.70
CA ILE A 212 -9.72 -3.20 -5.89
C ILE A 212 -8.50 -2.30 -5.86
N ALA A 213 -7.79 -2.15 -6.98
CA ALA A 213 -6.68 -1.22 -7.13
C ALA A 213 -7.02 -0.10 -8.13
N ASP A 214 -6.68 1.15 -7.80
CA ASP A 214 -6.78 2.28 -8.74
C ASP A 214 -5.75 2.15 -9.86
N ARG A 215 -6.24 2.04 -11.10
CA ARG A 215 -5.44 1.89 -12.32
C ARG A 215 -4.54 3.10 -12.62
N ARG A 216 -4.79 4.27 -12.01
CA ARG A 216 -4.14 5.53 -12.38
C ARG A 216 -2.69 5.72 -11.89
N SER A 217 -2.21 4.89 -10.96
CA SER A 217 -0.80 4.94 -10.55
C SER A 217 -0.34 3.62 -9.93
N LEU A 218 0.51 2.90 -10.65
CA LEU A 218 1.28 1.78 -10.10
C LEU A 218 2.58 2.31 -9.49
N GLY A 219 2.86 1.96 -8.24
CA GLY A 219 4.15 2.20 -7.62
C GLY A 219 5.18 1.15 -8.09
N SER A 220 6.39 1.59 -8.40
CA SER A 220 7.52 0.69 -8.64
C SER A 220 8.45 0.68 -7.42
N ALA A 221 8.51 -0.43 -6.70
CA ALA A 221 9.39 -0.61 -5.56
C ALA A 221 10.66 -1.35 -5.98
N CYS A 222 11.78 -0.64 -6.13
CA CYS A 222 13.08 -1.27 -6.40
C CYS A 222 13.76 -1.72 -5.10
N ARG A 223 13.91 -3.04 -4.91
CA ARG A 223 14.70 -3.61 -3.81
C ARG A 223 16.17 -3.75 -4.23
N CYS A 224 17.02 -2.83 -3.80
CA CYS A 224 18.47 -2.93 -3.94
C CYS A 224 19.10 -3.77 -2.82
N SER A 225 19.98 -4.70 -3.18
CA SER A 225 20.86 -5.40 -2.23
C SER A 225 21.85 -4.42 -1.58
N ARG A 226 22.10 -4.52 -0.26
CA ARG A 226 22.98 -3.62 0.51
C ARG A 226 24.32 -3.25 -0.16
N ALA A 227 24.94 -4.17 -0.90
CA ALA A 227 26.21 -3.96 -1.60
C ALA A 227 26.16 -2.92 -2.76
N ARG A 228 24.97 -2.45 -3.17
CA ARG A 228 24.78 -1.51 -4.30
C ARG A 228 23.93 -0.28 -3.96
N CYS A 229 23.65 -0.02 -2.68
CA CYS A 229 22.73 1.06 -2.29
C CYS A 229 23.30 2.49 -2.48
N CYS A 230 24.63 2.67 -2.51
CA CYS A 230 25.25 4.01 -2.46
C CYS A 230 25.03 4.89 -3.71
N THR A 231 24.57 4.33 -4.83
CA THR A 231 24.35 5.06 -6.10
C THR A 231 22.87 5.21 -6.50
N CYS A 232 21.93 4.67 -5.72
CA CYS A 232 20.49 4.83 -5.99
C CYS A 232 19.96 6.16 -5.45
N SER A 233 20.28 7.26 -6.14
CA SER A 233 19.48 8.49 -6.02
C SER A 233 18.14 8.32 -6.76
N PRO A 234 17.01 8.84 -6.24
CA PRO A 234 15.74 8.84 -6.96
C PRO A 234 15.81 9.81 -8.15
N ALA A 235 16.34 9.32 -9.28
CA ALA A 235 16.37 10.04 -10.53
C ALA A 235 14.94 10.24 -11.06
N THR A 236 14.36 11.40 -10.78
CA THR A 236 13.18 11.92 -11.47
C THR A 236 13.51 12.14 -12.93
N ARG A 237 13.43 11.08 -13.74
CA ARG A 237 13.42 11.19 -15.20
C ARG A 237 12.04 11.70 -15.61
N SER A 238 11.85 13.02 -15.51
CA SER A 238 10.78 13.72 -16.21
C SER A 238 10.92 13.46 -17.71
N SER A 239 9.80 13.15 -18.35
CA SER A 239 9.64 13.06 -19.81
C SER A 239 9.97 14.38 -20.50
#